data_AF-A0A2H0RDL8-F1
#
_entry.id   AF-A0A2H0RDL8-F1
#
_cell.length_a   1.000
_cell.length_b   1.000
_cell.length_c   1.000
_cell.angle_alpha   90.00
_cell.angle_beta   90.00
_cell.angle_gamma   90.00
#
_symmetry.space_group_name_H-M   'P 1'
#
loop_
_entity.id
_entity.type
_entity.pdbx_description
1 polymer ?
#
loop_
_entity_poly.entity_id
_entity_poly.type
_entity_poly.pdbx_seq_one_letter_code
_entity_poly.pdbx_strand_id
1 'polypeptide(L)'
;KSIALPPATWDDLKNLIPYLTELDSSNQIKKSAIAIGGSNKSVDKSSDILTLLLFQFNSSFINPQNYAVNFDNKSVEALNFYLQFANPTSKYYTWNNNLNNSLDSFASGDTAMMINYAKQAQVIKKKNPFLNFAIAPVPQFNLSRPSNFTDYWGMAVSTQSKFPIDAWDFIIAFTAHDNFIEKYIKNTKLPPATRTLINKYIGDPDLSAFAKQSLSSTSISGLDTTVFAQSLSNAIESVLNGKLNSSKALDQVRAEMNTQ
;
A
#
# COMPACT_ATOMS: atom_id res chain seq x y z
N LYS A 1 -5.10 23.63 7.85
CA LYS A 1 -5.13 23.59 6.37
C LYS A 1 -6.10 22.51 5.95
N SER A 2 -6.98 22.74 4.98
CA SER A 2 -7.98 21.76 4.54
C SER A 2 -7.71 21.31 3.11
N ILE A 3 -7.92 20.03 2.84
CA ILE A 3 -7.89 19.45 1.50
C ILE A 3 -9.32 19.50 0.96
N ALA A 4 -9.56 20.26 -0.10
CA ALA A 4 -10.90 20.40 -0.67
C ALA A 4 -11.34 19.13 -1.42
N LEU A 5 -10.42 18.50 -2.15
CA LEU A 5 -10.61 17.23 -2.84
C LEU A 5 -9.34 16.38 -2.69
N PRO A 6 -9.46 15.05 -2.45
CA PRO A 6 -8.31 14.17 -2.40
C PRO A 6 -7.58 14.14 -3.77
N PRO A 7 -6.25 14.05 -3.80
CA PRO A 7 -5.49 14.05 -5.06
C PRO A 7 -5.80 12.80 -5.88
N ALA A 8 -6.27 12.99 -7.12
CA ALA A 8 -6.55 11.88 -8.03
C ALA A 8 -5.27 11.39 -8.73
N THR A 9 -4.31 12.29 -8.94
CA THR A 9 -3.03 11.99 -9.60
C THR A 9 -1.84 12.25 -8.68
N TRP A 10 -0.71 11.59 -8.99
CA TRP A 10 0.54 11.84 -8.26
C TRP A 10 1.05 13.28 -8.43
N ASP A 11 0.71 13.95 -9.54
CA ASP A 11 1.01 15.37 -9.73
C ASP A 11 0.15 16.25 -8.83
N ASP A 12 -1.14 15.95 -8.66
CA ASP A 12 -2.00 16.64 -7.68
C ASP A 12 -1.44 16.51 -6.27
N LEU A 13 -1.03 15.29 -5.88
CA LEU A 13 -0.43 15.05 -4.57
C LEU A 13 0.86 15.86 -4.40
N LYS A 14 1.77 15.80 -5.38
CA LYS A 14 3.02 16.57 -5.37
C LYS A 14 2.79 18.06 -5.26
N ASN A 15 1.73 18.58 -5.87
CA ASN A 15 1.36 19.99 -5.78
C ASN A 15 0.83 20.36 -4.38
N LEU A 16 0.18 19.44 -3.66
CA LEU A 16 -0.31 19.67 -2.31
C LEU A 16 0.79 19.62 -1.24
N ILE A 17 1.85 18.81 -1.45
CA ILE A 17 2.88 18.57 -0.44
C ILE A 17 3.52 19.86 0.10
N PRO A 18 4.01 20.80 -0.72
CA PRO A 18 4.63 22.04 -0.21
C PRO A 18 3.70 22.89 0.65
N TYR A 19 2.37 22.79 0.44
CA TYR A 19 1.40 23.53 1.24
C TYR A 19 1.07 22.82 2.55
N LEU A 20 1.03 21.48 2.56
CA LEU A 20 0.59 20.70 3.71
C LEU A 20 1.73 20.34 4.68
N THR A 21 2.94 20.15 4.17
CA THR A 21 4.11 19.92 5.02
C THR A 21 4.48 21.19 5.77
N GLU A 22 4.72 21.08 7.08
CA GLU A 22 5.20 22.17 7.92
C GLU A 22 6.54 21.79 8.51
N LEU A 23 7.54 22.64 8.27
CA LEU A 23 8.87 22.51 8.86
C LEU A 23 9.04 23.52 9.99
N ASP A 24 9.78 23.14 11.03
CA ASP A 24 10.20 24.07 12.08
C ASP A 24 11.44 24.88 11.68
N SER A 25 11.92 25.76 12.58
CA SER A 25 13.11 26.58 12.36
C SER A 25 14.41 25.78 12.16
N SER A 26 14.41 24.50 12.55
CA SER A 26 15.51 23.55 12.41
C SER A 26 15.33 22.60 11.21
N ASN A 27 14.41 22.95 10.30
CA ASN A 27 14.02 22.14 9.14
C ASN A 27 13.50 20.73 9.49
N GLN A 28 13.00 20.52 10.70
CA GLN A 28 12.35 19.27 11.09
C GLN A 28 10.87 19.29 10.73
N ILE A 29 10.34 18.12 10.34
CA ILE A 29 8.93 17.99 9.98
C ILE A 29 8.07 18.06 11.24
N LYS A 30 7.24 19.09 11.35
CA LYS A 30 6.24 19.27 12.40
C LYS A 30 4.87 18.70 12.00
N LYS A 31 4.48 18.89 10.74
CA LYS A 31 3.30 18.25 10.12
C LYS A 31 3.69 17.69 8.77
N SER A 32 3.27 16.46 8.49
CA SER A 32 3.53 15.77 7.23
C SER A 32 2.31 15.86 6.31
N ALA A 33 2.53 16.09 5.02
CA ALA A 33 1.48 16.02 4.01
C ALA A 33 1.00 14.58 3.80
N ILE A 34 1.92 13.62 3.71
CA ILE A 34 1.61 12.21 3.48
C ILE A 34 2.70 11.29 4.04
N ALA A 35 2.29 10.16 4.63
CA ALA A 35 3.21 9.12 5.11
C ALA A 35 3.70 8.22 3.96
N ILE A 36 4.76 8.63 3.27
CA ILE A 36 5.38 7.90 2.16
C ILE A 36 6.88 8.21 2.05
N GLY A 37 7.68 7.25 1.57
CA GLY A 37 9.11 7.41 1.30
C GLY A 37 10.02 6.76 2.35
N GLY A 38 9.49 6.43 3.53
CA GLY A 38 10.20 5.67 4.57
C GLY A 38 10.15 4.14 4.37
N SER A 39 10.86 3.39 5.20
CA SER A 39 10.80 1.92 5.22
C SER A 39 9.69 1.40 6.15
N ASN A 40 9.55 0.08 6.31
CA ASN A 40 8.55 -0.52 7.21
C ASN A 40 8.73 -0.08 8.67
N LYS A 41 9.88 0.51 9.03
CA LYS A 41 10.12 1.10 10.36
C LYS A 41 9.23 2.32 10.62
N SER A 42 9.01 3.17 9.62
CA SER A 42 8.27 4.43 9.77
C SER A 42 6.98 4.49 8.97
N VAL A 43 6.88 3.79 7.84
CA VAL A 43 5.67 3.74 7.01
C VAL A 43 5.12 2.31 7.02
N ASP A 44 3.93 2.13 7.60
CA ASP A 44 3.19 0.88 7.53
C ASP A 44 2.92 0.57 6.06
N LYS A 45 3.19 -0.68 5.66
CA LYS A 45 3.05 -1.13 4.27
C LYS A 45 3.93 -0.37 3.26
N SER A 46 5.10 0.14 3.66
CA SER A 46 6.03 0.84 2.74
C SER A 46 6.37 0.01 1.50
N SER A 47 6.62 -1.28 1.69
CA SER A 47 7.01 -2.18 0.60
C SER A 47 5.86 -2.45 -0.37
N ASP A 48 4.63 -2.50 0.13
CA ASP A 48 3.42 -2.66 -0.67
C ASP A 48 3.15 -1.37 -1.46
N ILE A 49 3.39 -0.18 -0.88
CA ILE A 49 3.30 1.10 -1.58
C ILE A 49 4.37 1.18 -2.69
N LEU A 50 5.59 0.72 -2.43
CA LEU A 50 6.62 0.62 -3.47
C LEU A 50 6.22 -0.38 -4.55
N THR A 51 5.63 -1.52 -4.19
CA THR A 51 5.14 -2.52 -5.15
C THR A 51 4.01 -1.98 -6.02
N LEU A 52 3.08 -1.22 -5.44
CA LEU A 52 2.07 -0.45 -6.17
C LEU A 52 2.72 0.48 -7.20
N LEU A 53 3.75 1.23 -6.81
CA LEU A 53 4.47 2.11 -7.72
C LEU A 53 5.19 1.33 -8.83
N LEU A 54 5.82 0.20 -8.54
CA LEU A 54 6.42 -0.66 -9.56
C LEU A 54 5.38 -1.02 -10.65
N PHE A 55 4.18 -1.41 -10.24
CA PHE A 55 3.09 -1.68 -11.19
C PHE A 55 2.63 -0.44 -11.95
N GLN A 56 2.46 0.69 -11.29
CA GLN A 56 2.01 1.93 -11.96
C GLN A 56 3.05 2.51 -12.93
N PHE A 57 4.34 2.30 -12.68
CA PHE A 57 5.43 2.62 -13.62
C PHE A 57 5.51 1.61 -14.78
N ASN A 58 4.69 0.54 -14.76
CA ASN A 58 4.72 -0.56 -15.73
C ASN A 58 6.07 -1.27 -15.76
N SER A 59 6.66 -1.50 -14.60
CA SER A 59 7.85 -2.36 -14.44
C SER A 59 7.47 -3.82 -14.60
N SER A 60 8.31 -4.56 -15.34
CA SER A 60 8.20 -6.02 -15.50
C SER A 60 9.15 -6.74 -14.54
N PHE A 61 8.98 -6.54 -13.23
CA PHE A 61 9.94 -7.01 -12.22
C PHE A 61 9.82 -8.50 -11.83
N ILE A 62 8.80 -9.21 -12.32
CA ILE A 62 8.63 -10.65 -12.09
C ILE A 62 8.47 -11.35 -13.45
N ASN A 63 9.27 -12.37 -13.69
CA ASN A 63 9.13 -13.24 -14.85
C ASN A 63 7.91 -14.16 -14.66
N PRO A 64 6.90 -14.15 -15.55
CA PRO A 64 5.67 -14.94 -15.36
C PRO A 64 5.85 -16.45 -15.57
N GLN A 65 6.95 -16.91 -16.18
CA GLN A 65 7.21 -18.33 -16.43
C GLN A 65 7.88 -19.03 -15.26
N ASN A 66 8.82 -18.35 -14.59
CA ASN A 66 9.62 -18.96 -13.52
C ASN A 66 9.63 -18.17 -12.21
N TYR A 67 8.84 -17.09 -12.13
CA TYR A 67 8.73 -16.20 -10.96
C TYR A 67 10.04 -15.53 -10.54
N ALA A 68 11.10 -15.59 -11.36
CA ALA A 68 12.35 -14.91 -11.06
C ALA A 68 12.13 -13.39 -11.03
N VAL A 69 12.68 -12.75 -10.01
CA VAL A 69 12.66 -11.30 -9.87
C VAL A 69 13.74 -10.71 -10.76
N ASN A 70 13.42 -9.67 -11.52
CA ASN A 70 14.39 -8.92 -12.30
C ASN A 70 13.94 -7.47 -12.51
N PHE A 71 14.58 -6.53 -11.81
CA PHE A 71 14.24 -5.12 -11.91
C PHE A 71 14.82 -4.46 -13.17
N ASP A 72 13.98 -3.69 -13.85
CA ASP A 72 14.32 -2.89 -15.02
C ASP A 72 14.52 -1.39 -14.67
N ASN A 73 14.79 -0.54 -15.66
CA ASN A 73 14.95 0.90 -15.44
C ASN A 73 13.69 1.56 -14.83
N LYS A 74 12.49 1.08 -15.20
CA LYS A 74 11.23 1.58 -14.64
C LYS A 74 11.09 1.26 -13.15
N SER A 75 11.67 0.15 -12.72
CA SER A 75 11.75 -0.22 -11.31
C SER A 75 12.61 0.76 -10.51
N VAL A 76 13.75 1.16 -11.10
CA VAL A 76 14.64 2.17 -10.53
C VAL A 76 13.93 3.53 -10.48
N GLU A 77 13.21 3.91 -11.52
CA GLU A 77 12.39 5.13 -11.56
C GLU A 77 11.30 5.13 -10.48
N ALA A 78 10.59 4.02 -10.29
CA ALA A 78 9.58 3.87 -9.24
C ALA A 78 10.18 4.00 -7.84
N LEU A 79 11.33 3.37 -7.58
CA LEU A 79 12.04 3.50 -6.31
C LEU A 79 12.52 4.94 -6.07
N ASN A 80 13.09 5.60 -7.09
CA ASN A 80 13.49 7.00 -6.99
C ASN A 80 12.29 7.92 -6.71
N PHE A 81 11.15 7.66 -7.38
CA PHE A 81 9.91 8.38 -7.15
C PHE A 81 9.41 8.19 -5.71
N TYR A 82 9.48 6.97 -5.16
CA TYR A 82 9.12 6.70 -3.77
C TYR A 82 10.05 7.45 -2.78
N LEU A 83 11.36 7.37 -3.00
CA LEU A 83 12.37 7.93 -2.10
C LEU A 83 12.39 9.46 -2.06
N GLN A 84 11.93 10.14 -3.13
CA GLN A 84 11.93 11.60 -3.17
C GLN A 84 11.12 12.25 -2.04
N PHE A 85 10.13 11.54 -1.48
CA PHE A 85 9.30 12.04 -0.39
C PHE A 85 9.99 12.00 0.97
N ALA A 86 11.08 11.22 1.08
CA ALA A 86 11.93 11.14 2.26
C ALA A 86 13.33 11.73 2.07
N ASN A 87 13.61 12.33 0.91
CA ASN A 87 14.86 13.03 0.64
C ASN A 87 14.76 14.51 1.07
N PRO A 88 15.55 14.99 2.06
CA PRO A 88 15.50 16.38 2.54
C PRO A 88 15.81 17.45 1.47
N THR A 89 16.49 17.08 0.38
CA THR A 89 16.80 18.00 -0.72
C THR A 89 15.69 18.09 -1.77
N SER A 90 14.67 17.23 -1.68
CA SER A 90 13.52 17.23 -2.57
C SER A 90 12.52 18.31 -2.17
N LYS A 91 11.96 19.01 -3.15
CA LYS A 91 10.82 19.93 -2.93
C LYS A 91 9.55 19.20 -2.47
N TYR A 92 9.52 17.87 -2.54
CA TYR A 92 8.42 17.02 -2.08
C TYR A 92 8.74 16.31 -0.76
N TYR A 93 9.78 16.74 -0.04
CA TYR A 93 10.12 16.20 1.26
C TYR A 93 8.94 16.35 2.23
N THR A 94 8.48 15.23 2.78
CA THR A 94 7.31 15.17 3.67
C THR A 94 7.41 14.07 4.72
N TRP A 95 8.41 13.18 4.65
CA TRP A 95 8.54 12.08 5.60
C TRP A 95 9.99 11.83 5.99
N ASN A 96 10.22 11.35 7.21
CA ASN A 96 11.51 10.80 7.62
C ASN A 96 11.31 9.85 8.80
N ASN A 97 12.39 9.19 9.24
CA ASN A 97 12.35 8.21 10.33
C ASN A 97 12.33 8.82 11.75
N ASN A 98 12.33 10.16 11.88
CA ASN A 98 12.18 10.83 13.17
C ASN A 98 10.70 11.00 13.56
N LEU A 99 9.78 10.85 12.60
CA LEU A 99 8.34 10.85 12.86
C LEU A 99 7.91 9.52 13.49
N ASN A 100 6.79 9.55 14.23
CA ASN A 100 6.14 8.31 14.67
C ASN A 100 5.73 7.45 13.47
N ASN A 101 5.51 6.15 13.70
CA ASN A 101 4.99 5.28 12.65
C ASN A 101 3.72 5.88 12.01
N SER A 102 3.58 5.73 10.70
CA SER A 102 2.49 6.30 9.88
C SER A 102 1.09 6.14 10.46
N LEU A 103 0.77 4.99 11.09
CA LEU A 103 -0.55 4.77 11.69
C LEU A 103 -0.77 5.69 12.89
N ASP A 104 0.24 5.84 13.75
CA ASP A 104 0.18 6.71 14.92
C ASP A 104 0.20 8.18 14.51
N SER A 105 1.07 8.55 13.58
CA SER A 105 1.15 9.92 13.03
C SER A 105 -0.13 10.35 12.33
N PHE A 106 -0.83 9.45 11.63
CA PHE A 106 -2.13 9.75 11.05
C PHE A 106 -3.22 9.81 12.13
N ALA A 107 -3.25 8.86 13.07
CA ALA A 107 -4.23 8.83 14.15
C ALA A 107 -4.14 10.05 15.08
N SER A 108 -2.95 10.61 15.30
CA SER A 108 -2.74 11.85 16.07
C SER A 108 -3.06 13.13 15.30
N GLY A 109 -3.29 13.03 13.98
CA GLY A 109 -3.48 14.20 13.12
C GLY A 109 -2.19 14.96 12.80
N ASP A 110 -1.02 14.33 12.97
CA ASP A 110 0.28 14.89 12.58
C ASP A 110 0.60 14.71 11.10
N THR A 111 -0.11 13.79 10.44
CA THR A 111 0.00 13.53 9.00
C THR A 111 -1.36 13.69 8.34
N ALA A 112 -1.43 14.46 7.25
CA ALA A 112 -2.69 14.75 6.57
C ALA A 112 -3.23 13.58 5.74
N MET A 113 -2.36 12.74 5.17
CA MET A 113 -2.74 11.60 4.32
C MET A 113 -1.89 10.36 4.61
N MET A 114 -2.46 9.18 4.39
CA MET A 114 -1.75 7.91 4.45
C MET A 114 -2.30 6.97 3.38
N ILE A 115 -1.43 6.13 2.80
CA ILE A 115 -1.83 5.06 1.88
C ILE A 115 -1.84 3.75 2.67
N ASN A 116 -2.98 3.08 2.74
CA ASN A 116 -3.08 1.80 3.43
C ASN A 116 -4.31 0.99 2.99
N TYR A 117 -4.41 -0.24 3.48
CA TYR A 117 -5.54 -1.13 3.22
C TYR A 117 -6.73 -0.86 4.15
N ALA A 118 -7.91 -1.29 3.70
CA ALA A 118 -9.19 -1.09 4.40
C ALA A 118 -9.19 -1.47 5.88
N LYS A 119 -8.48 -2.55 6.25
CA LYS A 119 -8.37 -3.02 7.64
C LYS A 119 -7.87 -1.95 8.61
N GLN A 120 -7.01 -1.04 8.13
CA GLN A 120 -6.43 -0.01 8.99
C GLN A 120 -7.41 1.12 9.33
N ALA A 121 -8.49 1.31 8.56
CA ALA A 121 -9.51 2.29 8.91
C ALA A 121 -10.11 2.03 10.31
N GLN A 122 -10.35 0.75 10.65
CA GLN A 122 -10.84 0.36 11.96
C GLN A 122 -9.77 0.52 13.06
N VAL A 123 -8.50 0.26 12.74
CA VAL A 123 -7.38 0.47 13.67
C VAL A 123 -7.24 1.96 14.00
N ILE A 124 -7.34 2.84 13.01
CA ILE A 124 -7.30 4.29 13.19
C ILE A 124 -8.49 4.76 14.02
N LYS A 125 -9.73 4.34 13.69
CA LYS A 125 -10.94 4.69 14.47
C LYS A 125 -10.83 4.24 15.93
N LYS A 126 -10.19 3.10 16.21
CA LYS A 126 -9.91 2.64 17.58
C LYS A 126 -8.85 3.48 18.30
N LYS A 127 -7.80 3.89 17.59
CA LYS A 127 -6.72 4.74 18.15
C LYS A 127 -7.21 6.17 18.44
N ASN A 128 -8.04 6.73 17.57
CA ASN A 128 -8.63 8.04 17.75
C ASN A 128 -10.08 8.09 17.21
N PRO A 129 -11.09 7.84 18.07
CA PRO A 129 -12.49 7.89 17.68
C PRO A 129 -12.98 9.28 17.24
N PHE A 130 -12.24 10.34 17.58
CA PHE A 130 -12.59 11.73 17.25
C PHE A 130 -11.93 12.20 15.95
N LEU A 131 -11.01 11.42 15.37
CA LEU A 131 -10.38 11.78 14.09
C LEU A 131 -11.43 11.68 12.97
N ASN A 132 -11.74 12.82 12.36
CA ASN A 132 -12.58 12.87 11.18
C ASN A 132 -11.71 12.71 9.92
N PHE A 133 -11.80 11.55 9.27
CA PHE A 133 -11.09 11.25 8.03
C PHE A 133 -12.01 10.64 6.98
N ALA A 134 -11.63 10.79 5.73
CA ALA A 134 -12.29 10.19 4.58
C ALA A 134 -11.34 9.23 3.85
N ILE A 135 -11.91 8.33 3.05
CA ILE A 135 -11.18 7.35 2.28
C ILE A 135 -11.33 7.69 0.80
N ALA A 136 -10.21 7.72 0.08
CA ALA A 136 -10.16 8.01 -1.34
C ALA A 136 -9.26 6.99 -2.07
N PRO A 137 -9.45 6.79 -3.39
CA PRO A 137 -8.54 5.98 -4.18
C PRO A 137 -7.10 6.51 -4.12
N VAL A 138 -6.13 5.61 -4.22
CA VAL A 138 -4.71 5.99 -4.30
C VAL A 138 -4.46 6.76 -5.61
N PRO A 139 -3.60 7.79 -5.60
CA PRO A 139 -3.27 8.53 -6.81
C PRO A 139 -2.76 7.62 -7.94
N GLN A 140 -3.04 8.02 -9.18
CA GLN A 140 -2.62 7.31 -10.39
C GLN A 140 -1.79 8.23 -11.29
N PHE A 141 -0.84 7.68 -12.04
CA PHE A 141 -0.20 8.43 -13.15
C PHE A 141 -1.09 8.50 -14.39
N ASN A 142 -1.94 7.49 -14.60
CA ASN A 142 -2.87 7.44 -15.73
C ASN A 142 -4.26 7.00 -15.25
N LEU A 143 -5.20 7.94 -15.16
CA LEU A 143 -6.57 7.67 -14.72
C LEU A 143 -7.36 6.76 -15.68
N SER A 144 -6.95 6.67 -16.95
CA SER A 144 -7.59 5.77 -17.94
C SER A 144 -7.09 4.33 -17.84
N ARG A 145 -5.96 4.10 -17.18
CA ARG A 145 -5.35 2.78 -16.97
C ARG A 145 -4.83 2.68 -15.53
N PRO A 146 -5.73 2.70 -14.54
CA PRO A 146 -5.33 2.62 -13.15
C PRO A 146 -4.67 1.26 -12.85
N SER A 147 -3.71 1.26 -11.94
CA SER A 147 -3.06 0.05 -11.45
C SER A 147 -2.97 0.11 -9.93
N ASN A 148 -3.48 -0.93 -9.28
CA ASN A 148 -3.51 -1.07 -7.83
C ASN A 148 -2.82 -2.37 -7.39
N PHE A 149 -2.50 -2.47 -6.11
CA PHE A 149 -1.94 -3.67 -5.49
C PHE A 149 -2.91 -4.22 -4.45
N THR A 150 -2.99 -5.55 -4.34
CA THR A 150 -3.95 -6.22 -3.46
C THR A 150 -3.27 -6.89 -2.27
N ASP A 151 -3.98 -6.92 -1.13
CA ASP A 151 -3.64 -7.68 0.07
C ASP A 151 -4.89 -8.48 0.47
N TYR A 152 -4.77 -9.80 0.42
CA TYR A 152 -5.88 -10.71 0.69
C TYR A 152 -5.36 -12.05 1.21
N TRP A 153 -6.25 -12.76 1.91
CA TRP A 153 -5.99 -14.12 2.35
C TRP A 153 -6.67 -15.09 1.39
N GLY A 154 -5.90 -16.06 0.89
CA GLY A 154 -6.45 -17.27 0.28
C GLY A 154 -6.80 -18.28 1.36
N MET A 155 -7.99 -18.87 1.30
CA MET A 155 -8.37 -19.97 2.17
C MET A 155 -7.94 -21.28 1.55
N ALA A 156 -7.33 -22.17 2.34
CA ALA A 156 -6.89 -23.49 1.90
C ALA A 156 -7.16 -24.55 2.97
N VAL A 157 -7.31 -25.80 2.54
CA VAL A 157 -7.43 -26.96 3.43
C VAL A 157 -6.07 -27.67 3.49
N SER A 158 -5.61 -27.94 4.72
CA SER A 158 -4.37 -28.69 4.93
C SER A 158 -4.48 -30.10 4.34
N THR A 159 -3.41 -30.57 3.70
CA THR A 159 -3.28 -31.95 3.21
C THR A 159 -3.30 -32.99 4.32
N GLN A 160 -3.13 -32.57 5.58
CA GLN A 160 -3.20 -33.43 6.76
C GLN A 160 -4.58 -33.41 7.45
N SER A 161 -5.57 -32.70 6.88
CA SER A 161 -6.91 -32.64 7.46
C SER A 161 -7.55 -34.04 7.50
N LYS A 162 -8.12 -34.40 8.66
CA LYS A 162 -8.93 -35.62 8.80
C LYS A 162 -10.31 -35.50 8.15
N PHE A 163 -10.75 -34.27 7.86
CA PHE A 163 -12.06 -33.94 7.31
C PHE A 163 -11.91 -32.95 6.14
N PRO A 164 -11.22 -33.33 5.05
CA PRO A 164 -10.91 -32.39 3.97
C PRO A 164 -12.17 -31.96 3.20
N ILE A 165 -13.14 -32.85 3.04
CA ILE A 165 -14.40 -32.57 2.34
C ILE A 165 -15.23 -31.55 3.14
N ASP A 166 -15.48 -31.82 4.42
CA ASP A 166 -16.26 -30.90 5.28
C ASP A 166 -15.59 -29.52 5.41
N ALA A 167 -14.26 -29.48 5.46
CA ALA A 167 -13.51 -28.23 5.50
C ALA A 167 -13.65 -27.43 4.19
N TRP A 168 -13.63 -28.10 3.05
CA TRP A 168 -13.90 -27.44 1.76
C TRP A 168 -15.34 -26.97 1.64
N ASP A 169 -16.31 -27.79 2.06
CA ASP A 169 -17.72 -27.41 2.08
C ASP A 169 -17.95 -26.17 2.93
N PHE A 170 -17.30 -26.08 4.10
CA PHE A 170 -17.32 -24.88 4.94
C PHE A 170 -16.74 -23.66 4.22
N ILE A 171 -15.55 -23.77 3.62
CA ILE A 171 -14.93 -22.66 2.89
C ILE A 171 -15.84 -22.19 1.74
N ILE A 172 -16.37 -23.11 0.94
CA ILE A 172 -17.25 -22.80 -0.19
C ILE A 172 -18.54 -22.15 0.31
N ALA A 173 -19.17 -22.68 1.36
CA ALA A 173 -20.38 -22.11 1.94
C ALA A 173 -20.21 -20.62 2.29
N PHE A 174 -19.08 -20.25 2.91
CA PHE A 174 -18.82 -18.87 3.36
C PHE A 174 -18.25 -17.94 2.28
N THR A 175 -17.69 -18.48 1.19
CA THR A 175 -17.03 -17.67 0.14
C THR A 175 -17.79 -17.62 -1.19
N ALA A 176 -18.77 -18.50 -1.40
CA ALA A 176 -19.56 -18.55 -2.64
C ALA A 176 -20.99 -18.00 -2.51
N HIS A 177 -21.48 -17.79 -1.28
CA HIS A 177 -22.85 -17.33 -1.05
C HIS A 177 -22.87 -15.89 -0.52
N ASP A 178 -23.50 -14.99 -1.29
CA ASP A 178 -23.55 -13.56 -1.01
C ASP A 178 -24.10 -13.25 0.41
N ASN A 179 -25.03 -14.03 0.93
CA ASN A 179 -25.59 -13.83 2.28
C ASN A 179 -24.54 -13.95 3.41
N PHE A 180 -23.57 -14.84 3.29
CA PHE A 180 -22.47 -14.99 4.27
C PHE A 180 -21.40 -13.93 4.05
N ILE A 181 -21.05 -13.64 2.79
CA ILE A 181 -20.07 -12.62 2.44
C ILE A 181 -20.56 -11.24 2.92
N GLU A 182 -21.83 -10.91 2.74
CA GLU A 182 -22.41 -9.66 3.24
C GLU A 182 -22.38 -9.55 4.77
N LYS A 183 -22.63 -10.65 5.49
CA LYS A 183 -22.49 -10.68 6.96
C LYS A 183 -21.04 -10.41 7.36
N TYR A 184 -20.08 -11.01 6.66
CA TYR A 184 -18.66 -10.75 6.87
C TYR A 184 -18.32 -9.28 6.64
N ILE A 185 -18.70 -8.70 5.48
CA ILE A 185 -18.45 -7.29 5.14
C ILE A 185 -19.07 -6.35 6.18
N LYS A 186 -20.30 -6.60 6.64
CA LYS A 186 -20.97 -5.77 7.65
C LYS A 186 -20.20 -5.74 8.98
N ASN A 187 -19.62 -6.87 9.37
CA ASN A 187 -18.91 -7.01 10.64
C ASN A 187 -17.45 -6.53 10.56
N THR A 188 -16.76 -6.77 9.45
CA THR A 188 -15.33 -6.46 9.31
C THR A 188 -15.07 -5.11 8.67
N LYS A 189 -16.04 -4.56 7.93
CA LYS A 189 -15.88 -3.36 7.10
C LYS A 189 -14.71 -3.51 6.11
N LEU A 190 -14.49 -4.72 5.61
CA LEU A 190 -13.58 -5.01 4.52
C LEU A 190 -14.32 -5.02 3.18
N PRO A 191 -13.67 -4.64 2.08
CA PRO A 191 -14.31 -4.61 0.76
C PRO A 191 -14.72 -6.01 0.30
N PRO A 192 -15.77 -6.11 -0.54
CA PRO A 192 -16.17 -7.38 -1.14
C PRO A 192 -15.07 -7.96 -2.03
N ALA A 193 -14.88 -9.28 -1.95
CA ALA A 193 -13.99 -10.02 -2.84
C ALA A 193 -14.67 -10.44 -4.16
N THR A 194 -16.00 -10.47 -4.22
CA THR A 194 -16.77 -10.93 -5.37
C THR A 194 -17.26 -9.78 -6.26
N ARG A 195 -17.19 -9.96 -7.58
CA ARG A 195 -17.65 -8.96 -8.56
C ARG A 195 -19.14 -8.62 -8.42
N THR A 196 -19.96 -9.61 -8.04
CA THR A 196 -21.40 -9.43 -7.82
C THR A 196 -21.69 -8.39 -6.74
N LEU A 197 -20.89 -8.36 -5.68
CA LEU A 197 -21.07 -7.46 -4.54
C LEU A 197 -20.36 -6.11 -4.71
N ILE A 198 -19.34 -6.00 -5.56
CA ILE A 198 -18.65 -4.71 -5.80
C ILE A 198 -19.64 -3.60 -6.16
N ASN A 199 -20.58 -3.86 -7.10
CA ASN A 199 -21.59 -2.88 -7.50
C ASN A 199 -22.49 -2.43 -6.34
N LYS A 200 -22.76 -3.33 -5.39
CA LYS A 200 -23.61 -3.04 -4.22
C LYS A 200 -22.93 -2.10 -3.22
N TYR A 201 -21.61 -2.19 -3.09
CA TYR A 201 -20.82 -1.41 -2.12
C TYR A 201 -20.15 -0.17 -2.72
N ILE A 202 -20.36 0.12 -4.01
CA ILE A 202 -19.75 1.28 -4.68
C ILE A 202 -20.25 2.63 -4.14
N GLY A 203 -21.38 2.66 -3.43
CA GLY A 203 -21.93 3.85 -2.78
C GLY A 203 -21.61 3.97 -1.28
N ASP A 204 -20.97 2.95 -0.68
CA ASP A 204 -20.63 2.98 0.75
C ASP A 204 -19.41 3.90 0.98
N PRO A 205 -19.47 4.93 1.84
CA PRO A 205 -18.37 5.87 2.03
C PRO A 205 -17.06 5.24 2.53
N ASP A 206 -17.14 4.17 3.33
CA ASP A 206 -15.97 3.48 3.88
C ASP A 206 -15.40 2.43 2.90
N LEU A 207 -16.23 1.90 1.99
CA LEU A 207 -15.84 0.79 1.10
C LEU A 207 -15.70 1.17 -0.38
N SER A 208 -16.28 2.29 -0.83
CA SER A 208 -16.38 2.64 -2.26
C SER A 208 -15.01 2.72 -2.92
N ALA A 209 -14.04 3.39 -2.28
CA ALA A 209 -12.70 3.52 -2.81
C ALA A 209 -12.04 2.16 -3.05
N PHE A 210 -12.07 1.29 -2.03
CA PHE A 210 -11.49 -0.05 -2.11
C PHE A 210 -12.22 -0.95 -3.10
N ALA A 211 -13.56 -0.90 -3.13
CA ALA A 211 -14.37 -1.69 -4.05
C ALA A 211 -14.14 -1.30 -5.51
N LYS A 212 -13.91 -0.02 -5.81
CA LYS A 212 -13.52 0.43 -7.15
C LYS A 212 -12.11 0.00 -7.52
N GLN A 213 -11.17 0.16 -6.58
CA GLN A 213 -9.76 -0.13 -6.82
C GLN A 213 -9.49 -1.62 -7.01
N SER A 214 -10.28 -2.51 -6.38
CA SER A 214 -10.13 -3.96 -6.54
C SER A 214 -10.32 -4.44 -7.99
N LEU A 215 -11.06 -3.68 -8.82
CA LEU A 215 -11.25 -3.99 -10.24
C LEU A 215 -9.98 -3.78 -11.10
N SER A 216 -9.00 -3.04 -10.59
CA SER A 216 -7.72 -2.78 -11.25
C SER A 216 -6.52 -3.15 -10.38
N SER A 217 -6.73 -4.03 -9.39
CA SER A 217 -5.67 -4.52 -8.50
C SER A 217 -4.98 -5.76 -9.09
N THR A 218 -3.66 -5.82 -8.92
CA THR A 218 -2.83 -6.97 -9.31
C THR A 218 -2.23 -7.62 -8.06
N SER A 219 -2.19 -8.96 -8.04
CA SER A 219 -1.48 -9.75 -7.04
C SER A 219 -0.14 -10.23 -7.58
N ILE A 220 0.86 -10.33 -6.72
CA ILE A 220 2.09 -11.07 -7.02
C ILE A 220 1.90 -12.54 -6.68
N SER A 221 2.26 -13.43 -7.59
CA SER A 221 2.17 -14.89 -7.42
C SER A 221 3.55 -15.53 -7.54
N GLY A 222 3.74 -16.67 -6.88
CA GLY A 222 4.98 -17.46 -6.98
C GLY A 222 6.17 -16.91 -6.20
N LEU A 223 5.96 -15.88 -5.37
CA LEU A 223 6.97 -15.32 -4.48
C LEU A 223 6.57 -15.49 -3.02
N ASP A 224 7.56 -15.67 -2.13
CA ASP A 224 7.36 -15.38 -0.72
C ASP A 224 7.21 -13.86 -0.54
N THR A 225 5.97 -13.43 -0.39
CA THR A 225 5.62 -12.00 -0.27
C THR A 225 6.16 -11.37 1.03
N THR A 226 6.42 -12.17 2.07
CA THR A 226 6.98 -11.69 3.34
C THR A 226 8.45 -11.35 3.16
N VAL A 227 9.21 -12.26 2.55
CA VAL A 227 10.61 -12.02 2.20
C VAL A 227 10.71 -10.85 1.24
N PHE A 228 9.91 -10.85 0.16
CA PHE A 228 9.93 -9.78 -0.83
C PHE A 228 9.68 -8.41 -0.21
N ALA A 229 8.66 -8.30 0.65
CA ALA A 229 8.37 -7.06 1.36
C ALA A 229 9.53 -6.64 2.29
N GLN A 230 10.16 -7.58 2.99
CA GLN A 230 11.31 -7.28 3.84
C GLN A 230 12.53 -6.80 3.03
N SER A 231 12.85 -7.47 1.92
CA SER A 231 13.94 -7.10 1.04
C SER A 231 13.73 -5.71 0.43
N LEU A 232 12.52 -5.37 -0.03
CA LEU A 232 12.20 -4.01 -0.48
C LEU A 232 12.36 -2.96 0.62
N SER A 233 11.94 -3.27 1.86
CA SER A 233 12.15 -2.38 3.01
C SER A 233 13.64 -2.15 3.28
N ASN A 234 14.46 -3.20 3.22
CA ASN A 234 15.90 -3.11 3.39
C ASN A 234 16.57 -2.27 2.27
N ALA A 235 16.07 -2.40 1.04
CA ALA A 235 16.52 -1.59 -0.10
C ALA A 235 16.24 -0.10 0.13
N ILE A 236 15.02 0.24 0.56
CA ILE A 236 14.65 1.63 0.92
C ILE A 236 15.61 2.17 1.98
N GLU A 237 15.86 1.44 3.06
CA GLU A 237 16.78 1.87 4.12
C GLU A 237 18.21 2.02 3.63
N SER A 238 18.67 1.13 2.76
CA SER A 238 20.02 1.18 2.21
C SER A 238 20.25 2.43 1.37
N VAL A 239 19.25 2.87 0.60
CA VAL A 239 19.34 4.11 -0.17
C VAL A 239 19.22 5.35 0.71
N LEU A 240 18.24 5.39 1.62
CA LEU A 240 18.05 6.54 2.52
C LEU A 240 19.27 6.79 3.42
N ASN A 241 19.97 5.73 3.83
CA ASN A 241 21.19 5.83 4.64
C ASN A 241 22.47 6.04 3.79
N GLY A 242 22.35 6.22 2.47
CA GLY A 242 23.48 6.46 1.58
C GLY A 242 24.42 5.27 1.37
N LYS A 243 24.00 4.04 1.74
CA LYS A 243 24.82 2.83 1.59
C LYS A 243 24.86 2.36 0.14
N LEU A 244 23.73 2.42 -0.55
CA LEU A 244 23.58 1.99 -1.95
C LEU A 244 22.81 3.05 -2.74
N ASN A 245 23.01 3.08 -4.05
CA ASN A 245 22.07 3.76 -4.94
C ASN A 245 20.89 2.82 -5.28
N SER A 246 19.82 3.38 -5.85
CA SER A 246 18.58 2.65 -6.14
C SER A 246 18.78 1.42 -7.03
N SER A 247 19.66 1.49 -8.04
CA SER A 247 19.97 0.33 -8.90
C SER A 247 20.60 -0.81 -8.10
N LYS A 248 21.65 -0.52 -7.32
CA LYS A 248 22.35 -1.53 -6.51
C LYS A 248 21.46 -2.10 -5.40
N ALA A 249 20.59 -1.27 -4.83
CA ALA A 249 19.64 -1.72 -3.81
C ALA A 249 18.63 -2.72 -4.39
N LEU A 250 18.10 -2.47 -5.60
CA LEU A 250 17.23 -3.41 -6.30
C LEU A 250 17.97 -4.67 -6.78
N ASP A 251 19.23 -4.55 -7.18
CA ASP A 251 20.08 -5.71 -7.50
C ASP A 251 20.24 -6.65 -6.29
N GLN A 252 20.36 -6.09 -5.07
CA GLN A 252 20.42 -6.89 -3.85
C GLN A 252 19.08 -7.62 -3.61
N VAL A 253 17.94 -6.94 -3.76
CA VAL A 253 16.61 -7.59 -3.65
C VAL A 253 16.49 -8.73 -4.66
N ARG A 254 16.90 -8.50 -5.91
CA ARG A 254 16.91 -9.55 -6.95
C ARG A 254 17.74 -10.76 -6.52
N ALA A 255 18.95 -10.53 -6.01
CA ALA A 255 19.83 -11.62 -5.56
C ALA A 255 19.22 -12.41 -4.40
N GLU A 256 18.63 -11.73 -3.42
CA GLU A 256 17.94 -12.38 -2.30
C GLU A 256 16.75 -13.23 -2.78
N MET A 257 15.91 -12.69 -3.66
CA MET A 257 14.70 -13.38 -4.12
C MET A 257 14.98 -14.58 -5.04
N ASN A 258 16.03 -14.53 -5.85
CA ASN A 258 16.34 -15.59 -6.81
C ASN A 258 17.22 -16.71 -6.22
N THR A 259 17.53 -16.66 -4.92
CA THR A 259 18.29 -17.70 -4.21
C THR A 259 17.41 -18.62 -3.36
N GLN A 260 16.11 -18.31 -3.27
CA GLN A 260 15.10 -19.14 -2.59
C GLN A 260 14.50 -20.16 -3.56
#